data_AF-A0A531A5L5-F1
#
_entry.id   AF-A0A531A5L5-F1
#
_cell.length_a   1.000
_cell.length_b   1.000
_cell.length_c   1.000
_cell.angle_alpha   90.00
_cell.angle_beta   90.00
_cell.angle_gamma   90.00
#
_symmetry.space_group_name_H-M   'P 1'
#
loop_
_entity.id
_entity.type
_entity.pdbx_description
1 polymer ?
#
loop_
_entity_poly.entity_id
_entity_poly.type
_entity_poly.pdbx_seq_one_letter_code
_entity_poly.pdbx_strand_id
1 'polypeptide(L)' 'VATEPGLTGPRGPFSSTLLAAPGARVAPIEVVAEAERLLALKSQAAT' A
#
# COMPACT_ATOMS: atom_id res chain seq x y z
N VAL A 1 -7.63 -19.62 13.22
CA VAL A 1 -7.86 -18.20 13.55
C VAL A 1 -8.21 -17.49 12.26
N ALA A 2 -9.49 -17.18 12.06
CA ALA A 2 -9.91 -16.26 11.01
C ALA A 2 -9.84 -14.86 11.62
N THR A 3 -9.11 -13.95 10.99
CA THR A 3 -9.17 -12.54 11.35
C THR A 3 -10.59 -12.06 11.03
N GLU A 4 -11.35 -11.62 12.03
CA GLU A 4 -12.67 -11.05 11.81
C GLU A 4 -12.62 -9.90 10.78
N PRO A 5 -13.61 -9.79 9.88
CA PRO A 5 -13.68 -8.74 8.88
C PRO A 5 -13.91 -7.38 9.57
N GLY A 6 -12.82 -6.72 9.91
CA GLY A 6 -12.81 -5.51 10.75
C GLY A 6 -11.49 -5.28 11.48
N LEU A 7 -10.59 -6.28 11.53
CA LEU A 7 -9.30 -6.19 12.23
C LEU A 7 -8.21 -5.38 11.52
N THR A 8 -8.50 -4.74 10.39
CA THR A 8 -7.58 -3.76 9.81
C THR A 8 -7.88 -2.40 10.44
N GLY A 9 -7.09 -2.01 11.45
CA GLY A 9 -7.11 -0.64 11.97
C GLY A 9 -6.85 0.39 10.85
N PRO A 10 -6.94 1.70 11.16
CA PRO A 10 -6.65 2.74 10.18
C PRO A 10 -5.30 2.49 9.51
N ARG A 11 -5.25 2.64 8.18
CA ARG A 11 -4.00 2.51 7.43
C ARG A 11 -2.98 3.50 7.99
N GLY A 12 -1.77 3.02 8.28
CA GLY A 12 -0.65 3.89 8.64
C GLY A 12 -0.23 4.80 7.47
N PRO A 13 0.56 5.86 7.72
CA PRO A 13 0.90 6.89 6.74
C PRO A 13 1.69 6.39 5.51
N PHE A 14 2.33 5.21 5.63
CA PHE A 14 3.09 4.59 4.55
C PHE A 14 2.42 3.30 4.05
N SER A 15 1.09 3.20 4.20
CA SER A 15 0.34 2.07 3.64
C SER A 15 0.09 2.27 2.15
N SER A 16 0.22 1.20 1.37
CA SER A 16 -0.12 1.26 -0.05
C SER A 16 -1.61 1.51 -0.26
N THR A 17 -1.90 2.32 -1.28
CA THR A 17 -3.26 2.59 -1.78
C THR A 17 -3.45 2.08 -3.21
N LEU A 18 -2.48 1.34 -3.75
CA LEU A 18 -2.53 0.79 -5.09
C LEU A 18 -3.61 -0.30 -5.18
N LEU A 19 -4.54 -0.11 -6.11
CA LEU A 19 -5.63 -1.03 -6.37
C LEU A 19 -5.72 -1.29 -7.88
N ALA A 20 -5.97 -2.53 -8.25
CA ALA A 20 -6.36 -2.85 -9.62
C ALA A 20 -7.80 -2.38 -9.89
N ALA A 21 -8.09 -2.11 -11.16
CA ALA A 21 -9.48 -2.00 -11.60
C ALA A 21 -10.24 -3.33 -11.37
N PRO A 22 -11.58 -3.30 -11.22
CA PRO A 22 -12.38 -4.51 -11.07
C PRO A 22 -12.10 -5.53 -12.20
N GLY A 23 -11.78 -6.77 -11.83
CA GLY A 23 -11.46 -7.83 -12.77
C GLY A 23 -10.05 -7.75 -13.39
N ALA A 24 -9.28 -6.70 -13.10
CA ALA A 24 -7.89 -6.57 -13.53
C ALA A 24 -6.90 -7.04 -12.46
N ARG A 25 -5.62 -7.08 -12.83
CA ARG A 25 -4.49 -7.33 -11.93
C ARG A 25 -3.55 -6.15 -11.96
N VAL A 26 -2.91 -5.87 -10.83
CA VAL A 26 -1.82 -4.89 -10.75
C VAL A 26 -0.60 -5.49 -11.45
N ALA A 27 0.03 -4.73 -12.35
CA ALA A 27 1.25 -5.15 -13.01
C ALA A 27 2.45 -5.03 -12.05
N PRO A 28 3.49 -5.88 -12.18
CA PRO A 28 4.67 -5.81 -11.31
C PRO A 28 5.33 -4.43 -11.29
N ILE A 29 5.34 -3.71 -12.42
CA ILE A 29 5.94 -2.37 -12.51
C ILE A 29 5.18 -1.34 -11.65
N GLU A 30 3.86 -1.46 -11.55
CA GLU A 30 3.04 -0.56 -10.74
C GLU A 30 3.28 -0.80 -9.25
N VAL A 31 3.50 -2.05 -8.86
CA VAL A 31 3.86 -2.43 -7.48
C VAL A 31 5.20 -1.81 -7.08
N VAL A 32 6.21 -1.91 -7.96
CA VAL A 32 7.53 -1.35 -7.69
C VAL A 32 7.47 0.18 -7.57
N ALA A 33 6.77 0.85 -8.50
CA ALA A 33 6.60 2.30 -8.46
C ALA A 33 5.92 2.79 -7.16
N GLU A 34 4.90 2.06 -6.70
CA GLU A 34 4.23 2.36 -5.43
C GLU A 34 5.16 2.16 -4.23
N ALA A 35 5.98 1.10 -4.24
CA ALA A 35 6.95 0.85 -3.17
C ALA A 35 8.00 1.97 -3.09
N GLU A 36 8.51 2.44 -4.22
CA GLU A 36 9.45 3.57 -4.30
C GLU A 36 8.84 4.86 -3.76
N ARG A 37 7.58 5.16 -4.12
CA ARG A 37 6.84 6.31 -3.60
C ARG A 37 6.71 6.25 -2.07
N LEU A 38 6.33 5.09 -1.52
CA LEU A 38 6.20 4.89 -0.08
C LEU A 38 7.55 5.03 0.64
N LEU A 39 8.63 4.55 0.04
CA LEU A 39 9.98 4.71 0.58
C LEU A 39 10.39 6.18 0.62
N ALA A 40 10.12 6.95 -0.44
CA ALA A 40 10.40 8.38 -0.48
C ALA A 40 9.63 9.15 0.61
N LEU A 41 8.35 8.84 0.81
CA LEU A 41 7.54 9.44 1.88
C LEU A 41 8.11 9.14 3.27
N LYS A 42 8.55 7.89 3.52
CA LYS A 42 9.17 7.52 4.78
C LYS A 42 10.45 8.32 5.03
N SER A 43 11.29 8.48 4.02
CA SER A 43 12.54 9.24 4.13
C SER A 43 12.30 10.73 4.43
N GLN A 44 11.28 11.33 3.81
CA GLN A 44 10.91 12.73 4.07
C GLN A 44 10.40 12.94 5.50
N ALA A 45 9.61 12.00 6.03
CA ALA A 45 9.07 12.09 7.39
C ALA A 45 10.13 11.85 8.49
N ALA A 46 11.32 11.36 8.13
CA ALA A 46 12.44 11.16 9.06
C ALA A 46 13.40 12.36 9.14
N THR A 47 13.09 13.45 8.42
CA THR A 47 13.84 14.72 8.40
C THR A 47 13.08 15.78 9.18
#